data_AF-A0A2P5MWD4-F1
#
_entry.id   AF-A0A2P5MWD4-F1
#
_cell.length_a   1.000
_cell.length_b   1.000
_cell.length_c   1.000
_cell.angle_alpha   90.00
_cell.angle_beta   90.00
_cell.angle_gamma   90.00
#
_symmetry.space_group_name_H-M   'P 1'
#
loop_
_entity.id
_entity.type
_entity.pdbx_description
1 polymer ?
#
loop_
_entity_poly.entity_id
_entity_poly.type
_entity_poly.pdbx_seq_one_letter_code
_entity_poly.pdbx_strand_id
1 'polypeptide(L)'
;MFANNLPLRAKQLGYWLCVAIMLVALKQFYSAATAAQLQWQLYPLVITLEALSDLLFEPTANGEWLDPIHHISLVKACAGINFLIISLLGYCWLWRDRPMPLWVLMRALVLAWLTALLANSLRILLCIYAQAPLAMLISSTEAASHRLIGIAVYFSCLWIQLSAFDVQRFRQMAVTAALIYLSVTVLMPVFRAYLLGSALPNVQHLFWVIGFPVFVLVMLTSLQYRSP
;
A
#
# COMPACT_ATOMS: atom_id res chain seq x y z
N MET A 1 15.57 1.64 38.67
CA MET A 1 15.98 1.11 37.35
C MET A 1 15.31 1.84 36.16
N PHE A 2 14.89 3.11 36.29
CA PHE A 2 14.12 3.83 35.27
C PHE A 2 14.87 4.97 34.55
N ALA A 3 16.09 5.32 34.97
CA ALA A 3 16.79 6.53 34.49
C ALA A 3 17.65 6.34 33.20
N ASN A 4 18.00 5.11 32.82
CA ASN A 4 18.99 4.88 31.74
C ASN A 4 18.43 4.79 30.31
N ASN A 5 17.11 4.96 30.10
CA ASN A 5 16.48 4.77 28.79
C ASN A 5 15.99 6.07 28.12
N LEU A 6 16.06 7.22 28.81
CA LEU A 6 15.65 8.52 28.25
C LEU A 6 16.34 8.87 26.91
N PRO A 7 17.67 8.76 26.75
CA PRO A 7 18.31 9.13 25.48
C PRO A 7 17.95 8.18 24.34
N LEU A 8 17.69 6.90 24.63
CA LEU A 8 17.26 5.91 23.64
C LEU A 8 15.83 6.19 23.17
N ARG A 9 14.92 6.51 24.11
CA ARG A 9 13.52 6.89 23.79
C ARG A 9 13.44 8.18 23.00
N ALA A 10 14.25 9.19 23.33
CA ALA A 10 14.28 10.46 22.59
C ALA A 10 14.77 10.27 21.14
N LYS A 11 15.80 9.45 20.93
CA LYS A 11 16.28 9.10 19.58
C LYS A 11 15.23 8.34 18.77
N GLN A 12 14.54 7.39 19.39
CA GLN A 12 13.45 6.65 18.74
C GLN A 12 12.26 7.56 18.39
N LEU A 13 11.90 8.49 19.28
CA LEU A 13 10.85 9.47 19.02
C LEU A 13 11.22 10.38 17.84
N GLY A 14 12.44 10.91 17.82
CA GLY A 14 12.94 11.72 16.71
C GLY A 14 12.93 10.96 15.38
N TYR A 15 13.32 9.69 15.39
CA TYR A 15 13.25 8.82 14.20
C TYR A 15 11.81 8.67 13.68
N TRP A 16 10.87 8.29 14.55
CA TRP A 16 9.47 8.11 14.14
C TRP A 16 8.82 9.42 13.70
N LEU A 17 9.22 10.56 14.27
CA LEU A 17 8.79 11.88 13.82
C LEU A 17 9.30 12.17 12.40
N CYS A 18 10.58 11.90 12.11
CA CYS A 18 11.13 12.03 10.75
C CYS A 18 10.41 11.13 9.74
N VAL A 19 10.14 9.87 10.10
CA VAL A 19 9.36 8.95 9.26
C VAL A 19 7.96 9.51 9.02
N ALA A 20 7.27 9.97 10.08
CA ALA A 20 5.93 10.54 9.95
C ALA A 20 5.91 11.77 9.03
N ILE A 21 6.87 12.69 9.20
CA ILE A 21 7.01 13.88 8.34
C ILE A 21 7.21 13.47 6.88
N MET A 22 8.10 12.51 6.62
CA MET A 22 8.38 12.01 5.26
C MET A 22 7.12 11.40 4.63
N LEU A 23 6.37 10.56 5.35
CA LEU A 23 5.15 9.93 4.82
C LEU A 23 4.05 10.97 4.55
N VAL A 24 3.90 11.96 5.43
CA VAL A 24 2.97 13.08 5.22
C VAL A 24 3.38 13.91 4.02
N ALA A 25 4.66 14.28 3.91
CA ALA A 25 5.19 15.05 2.78
C ALA A 25 4.97 14.32 1.45
N LEU A 26 5.27 13.01 1.39
CA LEU A 26 5.04 12.19 0.20
C LEU A 26 3.55 12.12 -0.16
N LYS A 27 2.67 11.99 0.83
CA LYS A 27 1.22 12.00 0.60
C LYS A 27 0.74 13.35 0.09
N GLN A 28 1.23 14.45 0.64
CA GLN A 28 0.85 15.80 0.21
C GLN A 28 1.34 16.09 -1.20
N PHE A 29 2.60 15.76 -1.50
CA PHE A 29 3.15 15.81 -2.86
C PHE A 29 2.27 15.02 -3.82
N TYR A 30 1.95 13.76 -3.51
CA TYR A 30 1.07 12.94 -4.34
C TYR A 30 -0.33 13.56 -4.51
N SER A 31 -0.90 14.13 -3.46
CA SER A 31 -2.21 14.78 -3.54
C SER A 31 -2.20 15.95 -4.52
N ALA A 32 -1.12 16.73 -4.57
CA ALA A 32 -0.98 17.90 -5.45
C ALA A 32 -0.44 17.56 -6.85
N ALA A 33 0.32 16.47 -7.00
CA ALA A 33 1.06 16.16 -8.22
C ALA A 33 0.14 15.87 -9.43
N THR A 34 0.59 16.26 -10.62
CA THR A 34 -0.02 15.82 -11.89
C THR A 34 0.52 14.46 -12.32
N ALA A 35 -0.10 13.80 -13.30
CA ALA A 35 0.43 12.54 -13.85
C ALA A 35 1.84 12.72 -14.44
N ALA A 36 2.09 13.86 -15.12
CA ALA A 36 3.42 14.22 -15.62
C ALA A 36 4.48 14.31 -14.50
N GLN A 37 4.14 14.79 -13.31
CA GLN A 37 5.08 14.84 -12.17
C GLN A 37 5.32 13.46 -11.52
N LEU A 38 4.52 12.46 -11.86
CA LEU A 38 4.60 11.10 -11.32
C LEU A 38 5.24 10.10 -12.31
N GLN A 39 5.87 10.56 -13.39
CA GLN A 39 6.50 9.67 -14.38
C GLN A 39 7.59 8.77 -13.79
N TRP A 40 8.29 9.22 -12.75
CA TRP A 40 9.26 8.38 -12.02
C TRP A 40 8.63 7.10 -11.43
N GLN A 41 7.31 7.07 -11.29
CA GLN A 41 6.54 5.90 -10.86
C GLN A 41 5.70 5.30 -12.00
N LEU A 42 5.04 6.14 -12.82
CA LEU A 42 4.15 5.70 -13.90
C LEU A 42 4.92 5.06 -15.06
N TYR A 43 6.07 5.60 -15.46
CA TYR A 43 6.81 5.05 -16.59
C TYR A 43 7.42 3.67 -16.27
N PRO A 44 8.05 3.44 -15.11
CA PRO A 44 8.47 2.09 -14.71
C PRO A 44 7.29 1.11 -14.59
N LEU A 45 6.11 1.60 -14.21
CA LEU A 45 4.89 0.79 -14.16
C LEU A 45 4.45 0.37 -15.56
N VAL A 46 4.48 1.28 -16.54
CA VAL A 46 4.23 0.97 -17.96
C VAL A 46 5.16 -0.14 -18.43
N ILE A 47 6.48 0.05 -18.29
CA ILE A 47 7.47 -0.96 -18.71
C ILE A 47 7.19 -2.31 -18.06
N THR A 48 6.85 -2.31 -16.76
CA THR A 48 6.57 -3.55 -16.03
C THR A 48 5.31 -4.24 -16.55
N LEU A 49 4.26 -3.49 -16.88
CA LEU A 49 3.02 -4.04 -17.42
C LEU A 49 3.24 -4.60 -18.83
N GLU A 50 3.89 -3.85 -19.72
CA GLU A 50 4.22 -4.31 -21.09
C GLU A 50 5.14 -5.54 -21.07
N ALA A 51 6.05 -5.63 -20.10
CA ALA A 51 6.91 -6.81 -19.95
C ALA A 51 6.17 -8.06 -19.44
N LEU A 52 5.03 -7.90 -18.75
CA LEU A 52 4.29 -8.98 -18.10
C LEU A 52 2.99 -9.36 -18.83
N SER A 53 2.60 -8.62 -19.87
CA SER A 53 1.32 -8.77 -20.55
C SER A 53 1.40 -8.36 -22.02
N ASP A 54 0.28 -8.42 -22.72
CA ASP A 54 0.09 -8.00 -24.10
C ASP A 54 -0.33 -6.53 -24.25
N LEU A 55 -0.25 -5.75 -23.17
CA LEU A 55 -0.55 -4.32 -23.16
C LEU A 55 0.54 -3.52 -23.89
N LEU A 56 0.15 -2.45 -24.57
CA LEU A 56 1.03 -1.50 -25.26
C LEU A 56 0.57 -0.06 -24.97
N PHE A 57 1.35 0.68 -24.18
CA PHE A 57 0.95 1.98 -23.69
C PHE A 57 1.53 3.12 -24.52
N GLU A 58 0.65 4.01 -24.98
CA GLU A 58 1.02 5.25 -25.65
C GLU A 58 0.89 6.44 -24.68
N PRO A 59 1.86 7.37 -24.66
CA PRO A 59 1.79 8.55 -23.82
C PRO A 59 0.72 9.53 -24.35
N THR A 60 -0.05 10.11 -23.44
CA THR A 60 -1.06 11.14 -23.73
C THR A 60 -0.53 12.54 -23.40
N ALA A 61 -1.18 13.58 -23.93
CA ALA A 61 -0.79 14.98 -23.70
C ALA A 61 -0.81 15.39 -22.21
N ASN A 62 -1.57 14.70 -21.36
CA ASN A 62 -1.72 15.00 -19.94
C ASN A 62 -0.65 14.30 -19.05
N GLY A 63 0.29 13.57 -19.67
CA GLY A 63 1.27 12.75 -18.96
C GLY A 63 0.69 11.44 -18.41
N GLU A 64 -0.48 11.03 -18.89
CA GLU A 64 -1.07 9.72 -18.63
C GLU A 64 -0.71 8.76 -19.76
N TRP A 65 -0.96 7.46 -19.59
CA TRP A 65 -0.69 6.46 -20.61
C TRP A 65 -1.97 5.73 -21.00
N LEU A 66 -2.14 5.41 -22.27
CA LEU A 66 -3.32 4.74 -22.82
C LEU A 66 -2.89 3.53 -23.64
N ASP A 67 -3.45 2.37 -23.32
CA ASP A 67 -3.44 1.23 -24.24
C ASP A 67 -4.73 1.28 -25.08
N PRO A 68 -4.63 1.53 -26.41
CA PRO A 68 -5.79 1.75 -27.25
C PRO A 68 -6.56 0.46 -27.56
N ILE A 69 -5.91 -0.70 -27.46
CA ILE A 69 -6.47 -2.01 -27.81
C ILE A 69 -7.43 -2.51 -26.71
N HIS A 70 -7.00 -2.45 -25.46
CA HIS A 70 -7.75 -2.89 -24.29
C HIS A 70 -8.49 -1.75 -23.59
N HIS A 71 -8.36 -0.52 -24.10
CA HIS A 71 -8.96 0.70 -23.55
C HIS A 71 -8.59 0.96 -22.08
N ILE A 72 -7.33 0.67 -21.72
CA ILE A 72 -6.82 0.85 -20.35
C ILE A 72 -6.03 2.16 -20.24
N SER A 73 -6.44 3.03 -19.31
CA SER A 73 -5.74 4.27 -19.03
C SER A 73 -5.02 4.23 -17.67
N LEU A 74 -3.72 4.51 -17.68
CA LEU A 74 -2.91 4.73 -16.48
C LEU A 74 -2.92 6.21 -16.12
N VAL A 75 -3.89 6.55 -15.28
CA VAL A 75 -4.06 7.88 -14.68
C VAL A 75 -3.23 8.03 -13.39
N LYS A 76 -3.21 9.23 -12.82
CA LYS A 76 -2.58 9.52 -11.50
C LYS A 76 -2.94 8.51 -10.39
N ALA A 77 -4.17 8.01 -10.37
CA ALA A 77 -4.64 7.04 -9.37
C ALA A 77 -3.95 5.66 -9.50
N CYS A 78 -3.40 5.36 -10.69
CA CYS A 78 -2.69 4.12 -10.98
C CYS A 78 -1.22 4.14 -10.54
N ALA A 79 -0.67 5.27 -10.10
CA ALA A 79 0.74 5.33 -9.69
C ALA A 79 1.08 4.48 -8.44
N GLY A 80 0.11 4.01 -7.67
CA GLY A 80 0.38 3.13 -6.52
C GLY A 80 1.06 3.82 -5.32
N ILE A 81 1.13 5.16 -5.29
CA ILE A 81 1.84 5.92 -4.23
C ILE A 81 1.26 5.67 -2.82
N ASN A 82 -0.04 5.40 -2.71
CA ASN A 82 -0.63 5.02 -1.42
C ASN A 82 0.00 3.74 -0.87
N PHE A 83 0.24 2.75 -1.73
CA PHE A 83 0.88 1.51 -1.30
C PHE A 83 2.39 1.67 -1.11
N LEU A 84 3.05 2.57 -1.85
CA LEU A 84 4.43 2.98 -1.56
C LEU A 84 4.59 3.50 -0.12
N ILE A 85 3.70 4.39 0.32
CA ILE A 85 3.69 4.92 1.69
C ILE A 85 3.51 3.79 2.72
N ILE A 86 2.57 2.87 2.46
CA ILE A 86 2.30 1.70 3.31
C ILE A 86 3.53 0.79 3.39
N SER A 87 4.13 0.45 2.25
CA SER A 87 5.30 -0.41 2.17
C SER A 87 6.53 0.21 2.83
N LEU A 88 6.72 1.52 2.66
CA LEU A 88 7.80 2.28 3.31
C LEU A 88 7.68 2.24 4.83
N LEU A 89 6.47 2.49 5.35
CA LEU A 89 6.19 2.34 6.78
C LEU A 89 6.45 0.90 7.25
N GLY A 90 6.11 -0.11 6.43
CA GLY A 90 6.44 -1.51 6.67
C GLY A 90 7.94 -1.77 6.84
N TYR A 91 8.79 -1.27 5.93
CA TYR A 91 10.25 -1.43 6.04
C TYR A 91 10.84 -0.65 7.23
N CYS A 92 10.36 0.56 7.49
CA CYS A 92 10.75 1.33 8.67
C CYS A 92 10.40 0.58 9.97
N TRP A 93 9.21 -0.02 10.04
CA TRP A 93 8.78 -0.83 11.19
C TRP A 93 9.60 -2.10 11.35
N LEU A 94 9.88 -2.80 10.25
CA LEU A 94 10.66 -4.04 10.26
C LEU A 94 12.08 -3.83 10.80
N TRP A 95 12.67 -2.67 10.53
CA TRP A 95 14.02 -2.34 10.93
C TRP A 95 14.08 -1.35 12.11
N ARG A 96 12.98 -1.20 12.86
CA ARG A 96 12.88 -0.26 14.01
C ARG A 96 13.88 -0.51 15.13
N ASP A 97 14.33 -1.76 15.28
CA ASP A 97 15.26 -2.18 16.33
C ASP A 97 16.73 -1.98 15.90
N ARG A 98 16.96 -1.49 14.67
CA ARG A 98 18.30 -1.20 14.13
C ARG A 98 18.55 0.32 14.17
N PRO A 99 19.82 0.75 14.29
CA PRO A 99 20.15 2.14 14.03
C PRO A 99 19.70 2.49 12.61
N MET A 100 19.06 3.65 12.46
CA MET A 100 18.46 4.13 11.22
C MET A 100 19.19 5.38 10.69
N PRO A 101 20.45 5.26 10.26
CA PRO A 101 21.11 6.32 9.51
C PRO A 101 20.44 6.49 8.14
N LEU A 102 20.72 7.61 7.48
CA LEU A 102 20.11 7.99 6.20
C LEU A 102 20.18 6.87 5.14
N TRP A 103 21.28 6.11 5.07
CA TRP A 103 21.41 5.03 4.09
C TRP A 103 20.42 3.88 4.31
N VAL A 104 20.04 3.56 5.55
CA VAL A 104 19.01 2.54 5.85
C VAL A 104 17.65 3.05 5.42
N LEU A 105 17.37 4.34 5.64
CA LEU A 105 16.14 4.98 5.17
C LEU A 105 16.05 4.99 3.64
N MET A 106 17.14 5.33 2.95
CA MET A 106 17.21 5.26 1.48
C MET A 106 17.01 3.83 0.97
N ARG A 107 17.61 2.84 1.64
CA ARG A 107 17.36 1.43 1.32
C ARG A 107 15.89 1.05 1.51
N ALA A 108 15.25 1.50 2.60
CA ALA A 108 13.83 1.27 2.85
C ALA A 108 12.96 1.90 1.74
N LEU A 109 13.30 3.12 1.30
CA LEU A 109 12.63 3.81 0.21
C LEU A 109 12.73 3.03 -1.11
N VAL A 110 13.93 2.59 -1.49
CA VAL A 110 14.14 1.81 -2.72
C VAL A 110 13.39 0.49 -2.68
N LEU A 111 13.46 -0.26 -1.57
CA LEU A 111 12.71 -1.51 -1.46
C LEU A 111 11.20 -1.31 -1.44
N ALA A 112 10.72 -0.25 -0.79
CA ALA A 112 9.30 0.12 -0.81
C ALA A 112 8.85 0.51 -2.21
N TRP A 113 9.69 1.21 -2.96
CA TRP A 113 9.45 1.57 -4.36
C TRP A 113 9.30 0.35 -5.25
N LEU A 114 10.24 -0.60 -5.16
CA LEU A 114 10.16 -1.86 -5.90
C LEU A 114 8.94 -2.69 -5.50
N THR A 115 8.67 -2.82 -4.19
CA THR A 115 7.50 -3.55 -3.69
C THR A 115 6.21 -2.93 -4.17
N ALA A 116 6.13 -1.60 -4.19
CA ALA A 116 4.95 -0.88 -4.66
C ALA A 116 4.76 -1.02 -6.17
N LEU A 117 5.84 -0.96 -6.96
CA LEU A 117 5.81 -1.17 -8.39
C LEU A 117 5.24 -2.55 -8.73
N LEU A 118 5.77 -3.61 -8.10
CA LEU A 118 5.33 -4.99 -8.33
C LEU A 118 3.88 -5.23 -7.86
N ALA A 119 3.54 -4.81 -6.64
CA ALA A 119 2.19 -4.98 -6.11
C ALA A 119 1.15 -4.22 -6.93
N ASN A 120 1.50 -3.02 -7.41
CA ASN A 120 0.61 -2.22 -8.22
C ASN A 120 0.46 -2.77 -9.65
N SER A 121 1.52 -3.35 -10.22
CA SER A 121 1.45 -4.07 -11.50
C SER A 121 0.50 -5.26 -11.37
N LEU A 122 0.68 -6.09 -10.32
CA LEU A 122 -0.20 -7.22 -10.02
C LEU A 122 -1.66 -6.77 -9.84
N ARG A 123 -1.90 -5.68 -9.10
CA ARG A 123 -3.23 -5.11 -8.91
C ARG A 123 -3.89 -4.76 -10.25
N ILE A 124 -3.16 -4.06 -11.12
CA ILE A 124 -3.70 -3.61 -12.42
C ILE A 124 -4.02 -4.81 -13.31
N LEU A 125 -3.10 -5.78 -13.44
CA LEU A 125 -3.34 -6.98 -14.23
C LEU A 125 -4.54 -7.78 -13.70
N LEU A 126 -4.67 -7.94 -12.38
CA LEU A 126 -5.84 -8.59 -11.79
C LEU A 126 -7.14 -7.80 -12.02
N CYS A 127 -7.09 -6.46 -12.00
CA CYS A 127 -8.26 -5.67 -12.35
C CYS A 127 -8.66 -5.84 -13.83
N ILE A 128 -7.70 -6.00 -14.74
CA ILE A 128 -7.98 -6.23 -16.17
C ILE A 128 -8.61 -7.62 -16.37
N TYR A 129 -7.99 -8.67 -15.84
CA TYR A 129 -8.38 -10.05 -16.18
C TYR A 129 -9.37 -10.70 -15.20
N ALA A 130 -9.41 -10.27 -13.93
CA ALA A 130 -10.17 -10.94 -12.88
C ALA A 130 -11.32 -10.09 -12.30
N GLN A 131 -11.44 -8.81 -12.62
CA GLN A 131 -12.48 -7.93 -12.05
C GLN A 131 -13.90 -8.41 -12.35
N ALA A 132 -14.22 -8.67 -13.63
CA ALA A 132 -15.56 -9.09 -14.04
C ALA A 132 -15.90 -10.52 -13.56
N PRO A 133 -15.03 -11.54 -13.72
CA PRO A 133 -15.26 -12.86 -13.15
C PRO A 133 -15.49 -12.83 -11.64
N LEU A 134 -14.69 -12.03 -10.91
CA LEU A 134 -14.86 -11.88 -9.48
C LEU A 134 -16.18 -11.20 -9.13
N ALA A 135 -16.56 -10.12 -9.84
CA ALA A 135 -17.83 -9.43 -9.62
C ALA A 135 -19.03 -10.39 -9.73
N MET A 136 -19.03 -11.27 -10.74
CA MET A 136 -20.04 -12.31 -10.90
C MET A 136 -19.99 -13.34 -9.76
N LEU A 137 -18.80 -13.83 -9.41
CA LEU A 137 -18.62 -14.85 -8.36
C LEU A 137 -19.16 -14.39 -7.00
N ILE A 138 -18.89 -13.14 -6.61
CA ILE A 138 -19.34 -12.59 -5.32
C ILE A 138 -20.69 -11.87 -5.43
N SER A 139 -21.40 -11.98 -6.57
CA SER A 139 -22.69 -11.34 -6.83
C SER A 139 -22.70 -9.84 -6.47
N SER A 140 -21.66 -9.12 -6.89
CA SER A 140 -21.43 -7.72 -6.54
C SER A 140 -21.14 -6.85 -7.76
N THR A 141 -21.14 -5.53 -7.57
CA THR A 141 -20.77 -4.57 -8.62
C THR A 141 -19.28 -4.68 -8.99
N GLU A 142 -18.93 -4.34 -10.23
CA GLU A 142 -17.53 -4.23 -10.65
C GLU A 142 -16.71 -3.26 -9.79
N ALA A 143 -17.33 -2.15 -9.34
CA ALA A 143 -16.68 -1.20 -8.43
C ALA A 143 -16.35 -1.80 -7.05
N ALA A 144 -17.13 -2.78 -6.58
CA ALA A 144 -16.84 -3.52 -5.35
C ALA A 144 -15.72 -4.53 -5.58
N SER A 145 -15.79 -5.28 -6.68
CA SER A 145 -14.73 -6.21 -7.12
C SER A 145 -13.37 -5.52 -7.27
N HIS A 146 -13.32 -4.38 -7.98
CA HIS A 146 -12.13 -3.57 -8.14
C HIS A 146 -11.51 -3.14 -6.80
N ARG A 147 -12.35 -2.67 -5.87
CA ARG A 147 -11.93 -2.30 -4.52
C ARG A 147 -11.36 -3.50 -3.76
N LEU A 148 -12.03 -4.64 -3.83
CA LEU A 148 -11.61 -5.88 -3.18
C LEU A 148 -10.25 -6.36 -3.71
N ILE A 149 -10.05 -6.38 -5.03
CA ILE A 149 -8.76 -6.73 -5.65
C ILE A 149 -7.66 -5.80 -5.13
N GLY A 150 -7.91 -4.48 -5.12
CA GLY A 150 -6.98 -3.49 -4.59
C GLY A 150 -6.57 -3.76 -3.14
N ILE A 151 -7.55 -4.01 -2.27
CA ILE A 151 -7.31 -4.29 -0.85
C ILE A 151 -6.58 -5.62 -0.67
N ALA A 152 -7.03 -6.68 -1.34
CA ALA A 152 -6.47 -8.01 -1.23
C ALA A 152 -5.00 -8.05 -1.67
N VAL A 153 -4.67 -7.45 -2.81
CA VAL A 153 -3.29 -7.40 -3.32
C VAL A 153 -2.39 -6.62 -2.38
N TYR A 154 -2.76 -5.39 -2.03
CA TYR A 154 -1.92 -4.55 -1.18
C TYR A 154 -1.74 -5.13 0.23
N PHE A 155 -2.82 -5.63 0.83
CA PHE A 155 -2.73 -6.24 2.15
C PHE A 155 -1.82 -7.48 2.13
N SER A 156 -2.00 -8.38 1.16
CA SER A 156 -1.19 -9.58 1.02
C SER A 156 0.28 -9.26 0.73
N CYS A 157 0.57 -8.30 -0.15
CA CYS A 157 1.95 -7.88 -0.44
C CYS A 157 2.64 -7.29 0.80
N LEU A 158 1.94 -6.44 1.57
CA LEU A 158 2.49 -5.92 2.83
C LEU A 158 2.73 -7.03 3.85
N TRP A 159 1.81 -7.97 3.95
CA TRP A 159 1.93 -9.09 4.87
C TRP A 159 3.11 -10.00 4.50
N ILE A 160 3.29 -10.31 3.22
CA ILE A 160 4.45 -11.04 2.71
C ILE A 160 5.74 -10.26 3.00
N GLN A 161 5.77 -8.96 2.71
CA GLN A 161 6.91 -8.08 2.98
C GLN A 161 7.35 -8.15 4.46
N LEU A 162 6.40 -8.09 5.39
CA LEU A 162 6.69 -8.15 6.83
C LEU A 162 7.11 -9.55 7.30
N SER A 163 6.68 -10.59 6.59
CA SER A 163 6.98 -11.99 6.93
C SER A 163 8.26 -12.51 6.28
N ALA A 164 8.81 -11.81 5.28
CA ALA A 164 9.95 -12.26 4.48
C ALA A 164 11.23 -12.56 5.29
N PHE A 165 11.32 -12.04 6.52
CA PHE A 165 12.49 -12.22 7.39
C PHE A 165 12.26 -13.20 8.55
N ASP A 166 11.02 -13.65 8.78
CA ASP A 166 10.68 -14.61 9.83
C ASP A 166 9.32 -15.29 9.54
N VAL A 167 9.38 -16.44 8.86
CA VAL A 167 8.19 -17.23 8.49
C VAL A 167 7.49 -17.80 9.73
N GLN A 168 8.20 -18.00 10.85
CA GLN A 168 7.58 -18.49 12.08
C GLN A 168 6.59 -17.47 12.66
N ARG A 169 6.80 -16.18 12.36
CA ARG A 169 5.92 -15.08 12.75
C ARG A 169 4.88 -14.71 11.70
N PHE A 170 4.71 -15.50 10.63
CA PHE A 170 3.79 -15.19 9.53
C PHE A 170 2.41 -14.73 10.02
N ARG A 171 1.79 -15.47 10.94
CA ARG A 171 0.46 -15.11 11.49
C ARG A 171 0.47 -13.84 12.33
N GLN A 172 1.52 -13.60 13.11
CA GLN A 172 1.67 -12.36 13.89
C GLN A 172 1.88 -11.15 12.98
N MET A 173 2.62 -11.33 11.86
CA MET A 173 2.84 -10.28 10.88
C MET A 173 1.56 -9.88 10.13
N ALA A 174 0.53 -10.73 10.10
CA ALA A 174 -0.79 -10.34 9.57
C ALA A 174 -1.43 -9.22 10.41
N VAL A 175 -1.29 -9.28 11.74
CA VAL A 175 -1.79 -8.24 12.65
C VAL A 175 -1.02 -6.94 12.42
N THR A 176 0.30 -7.00 12.34
CA THR A 176 1.13 -5.83 12.03
C THR A 176 0.78 -5.24 10.67
N ALA A 177 0.59 -6.09 9.65
CA ALA A 177 0.17 -5.66 8.32
C ALA A 177 -1.18 -4.93 8.39
N ALA A 178 -2.16 -5.46 9.13
CA ALA A 178 -3.45 -4.82 9.32
C ALA A 178 -3.32 -3.45 10.00
N LEU A 179 -2.53 -3.34 11.07
CA LEU A 179 -2.31 -2.08 11.77
C LEU A 179 -1.65 -1.03 10.85
N ILE A 180 -0.59 -1.41 10.14
CA ILE A 180 0.11 -0.50 9.21
C ILE A 180 -0.82 -0.10 8.06
N TYR A 181 -1.50 -1.06 7.44
CA TYR A 181 -2.43 -0.81 6.35
C TYR A 181 -3.55 0.14 6.75
N LEU A 182 -4.21 -0.11 7.89
CA LEU A 182 -5.31 0.72 8.41
C LEU A 182 -4.83 2.11 8.86
N SER A 183 -3.60 2.23 9.37
CA SER A 183 -3.05 3.54 9.74
C SER A 183 -2.96 4.50 8.54
N VAL A 184 -2.62 3.99 7.35
CA VAL A 184 -2.50 4.83 6.15
C VAL A 184 -3.83 4.96 5.41
N THR A 185 -4.66 3.91 5.39
CA THR A 185 -5.91 3.89 4.61
C THR A 185 -7.12 4.46 5.34
N VAL A 186 -7.10 4.49 6.67
CA VAL A 186 -8.20 5.01 7.50
C VAL A 186 -7.74 6.22 8.32
N LEU A 187 -6.71 6.06 9.15
CA LEU A 187 -6.32 7.11 10.10
C LEU A 187 -5.82 8.37 9.37
N MET A 188 -5.02 8.23 8.32
CA MET A 188 -4.51 9.38 7.57
C MET A 188 -5.63 10.20 6.87
N PRO A 189 -6.59 9.60 6.13
CA PRO A 189 -7.75 10.35 5.62
C PRO A 189 -8.59 11.01 6.70
N VAL A 190 -8.82 10.34 7.83
CA VAL A 190 -9.57 10.91 8.96
C VAL A 190 -8.82 12.11 9.55
N PHE A 191 -7.52 11.98 9.76
CA PHE A 191 -6.67 13.06 10.26
C PHE A 191 -6.67 14.26 9.29
N ARG A 192 -6.62 14.00 7.98
CA ARG A 192 -6.74 15.03 6.95
C ARG A 192 -8.10 15.73 6.98
N ALA A 193 -9.19 14.99 7.20
CA ALA A 193 -10.53 15.55 7.32
C ALA A 193 -10.64 16.50 8.51
N TYR A 194 -10.11 16.10 9.68
CA TYR A 194 -10.14 16.96 10.86
C TYR A 194 -9.22 18.18 10.77
N LEU A 195 -8.01 18.04 10.21
CA LEU A 195 -7.05 19.15 10.15
C LEU A 195 -7.27 20.11 8.99
N LEU A 196 -7.64 19.58 7.82
CA LEU A 196 -7.73 20.35 6.58
C LEU A 196 -9.18 20.54 6.09
N GLY A 197 -10.16 20.09 6.86
CA GLY A 197 -11.58 20.22 6.52
C GLY A 197 -12.01 19.39 5.29
N SER A 198 -11.23 18.37 4.90
CA SER A 198 -11.61 17.50 3.77
C SER A 198 -12.77 16.57 4.13
N ALA A 199 -13.49 16.06 3.12
CA ALA A 199 -14.55 15.10 3.34
C ALA A 199 -14.06 13.83 4.09
N LEU A 200 -14.89 13.33 5.01
CA LEU A 200 -14.65 12.05 5.67
C LEU A 200 -14.71 10.89 4.68
N PRO A 201 -13.98 9.78 4.92
CA PRO A 201 -14.11 8.58 4.11
C PRO A 201 -15.55 8.06 4.08
N ASN A 202 -16.01 7.65 2.90
CA ASN A 202 -17.33 7.03 2.75
C ASN A 202 -17.42 5.74 3.58
N VAL A 203 -18.54 5.53 4.28
CA VAL A 203 -18.80 4.32 5.09
C VAL A 203 -18.63 3.03 4.28
N GLN A 204 -19.05 3.02 3.01
CA GLN A 204 -18.88 1.85 2.13
C GLN A 204 -17.39 1.55 1.90
N HIS A 205 -16.55 2.58 1.76
CA HIS A 205 -15.10 2.39 1.63
C HIS A 205 -14.49 1.86 2.93
N LEU A 206 -14.90 2.38 4.09
CA LEU A 206 -14.45 1.89 5.40
C LEU A 206 -14.83 0.43 5.63
N PHE A 207 -16.03 0.03 5.23
CA PHE A 207 -16.49 -1.36 5.33
C PHE A 207 -15.53 -2.33 4.64
N TRP A 208 -15.13 -2.05 3.40
CA TRP A 208 -14.21 -2.93 2.65
C TRP A 208 -12.80 -2.90 3.23
N VAL A 209 -12.27 -1.70 3.51
CA VAL A 209 -10.88 -1.50 3.98
C VAL A 209 -10.65 -2.12 5.36
N ILE A 210 -11.65 -2.09 6.25
CA ILE A 210 -11.56 -2.71 7.58
C ILE A 210 -11.98 -4.18 7.51
N GLY A 211 -13.06 -4.48 6.78
CA GLY A 211 -13.67 -5.80 6.73
C GLY A 211 -12.72 -6.88 6.20
N PHE A 212 -11.96 -6.59 5.13
CA PHE A 212 -11.07 -7.59 4.54
C PHE A 212 -9.90 -7.98 5.46
N PRO A 213 -9.09 -7.07 6.02
CA PRO A 213 -8.06 -7.43 7.00
C PRO A 213 -8.64 -8.18 8.21
N VAL A 214 -9.78 -7.74 8.75
CA VAL A 214 -10.43 -8.42 9.87
C VAL A 214 -10.86 -9.83 9.50
N PHE A 215 -11.46 -10.02 8.31
CA PHE A 215 -11.83 -11.34 7.80
C PHE A 215 -10.61 -12.28 7.72
N VAL A 216 -9.49 -11.82 7.16
CA VAL A 216 -8.26 -12.61 7.08
C VAL A 216 -7.75 -12.97 8.47
N LEU A 217 -7.73 -12.03 9.42
CA LEU A 217 -7.31 -12.31 10.80
C LEU A 217 -8.20 -13.34 11.48
N VAL A 218 -9.53 -13.23 11.35
CA VAL A 218 -10.48 -14.20 11.89
C VAL A 218 -10.26 -15.59 11.28
N MET A 219 -10.14 -15.68 9.95
CA MET A 219 -9.84 -16.94 9.26
C MET A 219 -8.55 -17.57 9.79
N LEU A 220 -7.47 -16.80 9.91
CA LEU A 220 -6.21 -17.29 10.45
C LEU A 220 -6.38 -17.81 11.88
N THR A 221 -7.09 -17.12 12.76
CA THR A 221 -7.34 -17.59 14.14
C THR A 221 -8.19 -18.87 14.19
N SER A 222 -9.19 -18.99 13.31
CA SER A 222 -10.09 -20.15 13.26
C SER A 222 -9.37 -21.45 12.86
N LEU A 223 -8.36 -21.36 11.99
CA LEU A 223 -7.57 -22.51 11.56
C LEU A 223 -6.69 -23.08 12.69
N GLN A 224 -6.34 -22.28 13.70
CA GLN A 224 -5.55 -22.73 14.86
C GLN A 224 -6.32 -23.65 15.80
N TYR A 225 -7.63 -23.50 15.87
CA TYR A 225 -8.47 -24.35 16.71
C TYR A 225 -8.72 -25.74 16.10
N ARG A 226 -8.31 -25.95 14.84
CA ARG A 226 -8.54 -27.20 14.09
C ARG A 226 -7.29 -28.07 13.92
N SER A 227 -6.11 -27.65 14.40
CA SER A 227 -4.93 -28.53 14.45
C SER A 227 -4.99 -29.41 15.70
N PRO A 228 -5.07 -30.75 15.57
CA PRO A 228 -5.04 -31.69 16.70
C PRO A 228 -3.71 -31.67 17.45
#